data_AF-E4NG54-F1
#
_entry.id   AF-E4NG54-F1
#
_cell.length_a   1.000
_cell.length_b   1.000
_cell.length_c   1.000
_cell.angle_alpha   90.00
_cell.angle_beta   90.00
_cell.angle_gamma   90.00
#
_symmetry.space_group_name_H-M   'P 1'
#
loop_
_entity.id
_entity.type
_entity.pdbx_description
1 polymer ?
#
loop_
_entity_poly.entity_id
_entity_poly.type
_entity_poly.pdbx_seq_one_letter_code
_entity_poly.pdbx_strand_id
1 'polypeptide(L)'
;MSTTAPATCRIAADRAAADGGLCKPAIPSRSPALAEGDSLAYLILTRREGEGPVRFELGATGRGPAGQDLADRLCKQIRAWDGDREARPTIKLYPAGTPDSKIGNGYIIDKPGCRVAISY
;
A
#
# COMPACT_ATOMS: atom_id res chain seq x y z
N MET A 1 -3.44 -1.34 -4.38
CA MET A 1 -3.32 -1.00 -2.94
C MET A 1 -4.19 0.18 -2.55
N SER A 2 -3.90 1.42 -2.95
CA SER A 2 -4.64 2.59 -2.41
C SER A 2 -6.14 2.63 -2.70
N THR A 3 -6.60 2.00 -3.78
CA THR A 3 -8.02 1.89 -4.14
C THR A 3 -8.71 0.64 -3.60
N THR A 4 -7.93 -0.29 -3.02
CA THR A 4 -8.40 -1.63 -2.62
C THR A 4 -8.32 -1.85 -1.12
N ALA A 5 -7.76 -0.91 -0.35
CA ALA A 5 -7.66 -0.96 1.10
C ALA A 5 -7.81 0.46 1.71
N PRO A 6 -8.91 0.77 2.42
CA PRO A 6 -9.16 2.10 3.00
C PRO A 6 -8.10 2.52 4.03
N ALA A 7 -7.49 1.55 4.71
CA ALA A 7 -6.42 1.73 5.68
C ALA A 7 -5.07 2.13 5.08
N THR A 8 -4.98 2.34 3.76
CA THR A 8 -3.71 2.66 3.09
C THR A 8 -3.15 3.98 3.58
N CYS A 9 -1.93 3.95 4.08
CA CYS A 9 -1.17 5.12 4.49
C CYS A 9 0.30 4.97 4.08
N ARG A 10 1.16 5.86 4.60
CA ARG A 10 2.62 5.74 4.49
C ARG A 10 3.22 5.87 5.88
N ILE A 11 4.28 5.09 6.12
CA ILE A 11 5.14 5.24 7.30
C ILE A 11 6.44 5.93 6.91
N ALA A 12 6.86 6.89 7.73
CA ALA A 12 8.19 7.44 7.74
C ALA A 12 8.88 6.93 9.01
N ALA A 13 9.99 6.22 8.87
CA ALA A 13 10.79 5.81 10.00
C ALA A 13 11.73 6.94 10.40
N ASP A 14 11.79 7.21 11.70
CA ASP A 14 12.90 7.96 12.26
C ASP A 14 14.24 7.25 11.93
N ARG A 15 15.28 8.02 11.64
CA ARG A 15 16.56 7.47 11.23
C ARG A 15 17.20 6.62 12.32
N ALA A 16 17.15 7.06 13.58
CA ALA A 16 17.70 6.30 14.69
C ALA A 16 16.92 5.00 14.93
N ALA A 17 15.59 5.02 14.72
CA ALA A 17 14.77 3.80 14.77
C ALA A 17 15.14 2.81 13.66
N ALA A 18 15.41 3.29 12.45
CA ALA A 18 15.82 2.45 11.33
C ALA A 18 17.23 1.87 11.51
N ASP A 19 18.20 2.74 11.83
CA ASP A 19 19.61 2.39 12.02
C ASP A 19 19.79 1.46 13.24
N GLY A 20 18.99 1.68 14.30
CA GLY A 20 18.93 0.82 15.48
C GLY A 20 18.13 -0.48 15.29
N GLY A 21 17.54 -0.71 14.11
CA GLY A 21 16.85 -1.95 13.77
C GLY A 21 15.46 -2.13 14.36
N LEU A 22 14.88 -1.10 15.00
CA LEU A 22 13.52 -1.13 15.56
C LEU A 22 12.47 -1.35 14.46
N CYS A 23 12.69 -0.72 13.30
CA CYS A 23 11.89 -0.93 12.10
C CYS A 23 12.79 -0.93 10.86
N LYS A 24 12.45 -1.73 9.85
CA LYS A 24 13.19 -1.82 8.58
C LYS A 24 12.25 -1.69 7.37
N PRO A 25 11.54 -0.55 7.25
CA PRO A 25 10.70 -0.29 6.08
C PRO A 25 11.48 -0.33 4.77
N ALA A 26 10.87 -0.82 3.69
CA ALA A 26 11.49 -0.95 2.36
C ALA A 26 11.97 0.40 1.79
N ILE A 27 11.25 1.47 2.13
CA ILE A 27 11.52 2.87 1.77
C ILE A 27 11.45 3.68 3.07
N PRO A 28 12.58 3.97 3.75
CA PRO A 28 12.58 4.56 5.09
C PRO A 28 11.78 5.84 5.24
N SER A 29 11.76 6.70 4.21
CA SER A 29 11.06 7.97 4.27
C SER A 29 9.54 7.85 4.11
N ARG A 30 9.03 6.87 3.34
CA ARG A 30 7.64 6.84 2.85
C ARG A 30 7.16 5.45 2.40
N SER A 31 7.39 4.42 3.21
CA SER A 31 6.96 3.06 2.84
C SER A 31 5.44 2.95 2.82
N PRO A 32 4.85 2.28 1.81
CA PRO A 32 3.45 1.90 1.85
C PRO A 32 3.13 1.09 3.10
N ALA A 33 2.00 1.40 3.70
CA ALA A 33 1.55 0.81 4.95
C ALA A 33 0.02 0.68 4.99
N LEU A 34 -0.48 -0.17 5.90
CA LEU A 34 -1.85 -0.20 6.35
C LEU A 34 -1.88 0.12 7.84
N ALA A 35 -2.82 0.94 8.30
CA ALA A 35 -3.03 1.23 9.72
C ALA A 35 -4.52 1.13 10.07
N GLU A 36 -4.83 0.32 11.09
CA GLU A 36 -6.19 0.13 11.62
C GLU A 36 -6.13 0.01 13.14
N GLY A 37 -6.88 0.86 13.84
CA GLY A 37 -6.88 0.88 15.31
C GLY A 37 -5.50 1.15 15.90
N ASP A 38 -5.05 0.25 16.78
CA ASP A 38 -3.74 0.24 17.44
C ASP A 38 -2.70 -0.62 16.70
N SER A 39 -2.99 -0.98 15.44
CA SER A 39 -2.18 -1.89 14.64
C SER A 39 -1.73 -1.25 13.32
N LEU A 40 -0.56 -1.65 12.86
CA LEU A 40 0.00 -1.19 11.59
C LEU A 40 0.80 -2.29 10.90
N ALA A 41 0.85 -2.28 9.58
CA ALA A 41 1.79 -3.06 8.80
C ALA A 41 2.42 -2.22 7.69
N TYR A 42 3.66 -2.50 7.33
CA TYR A 42 4.38 -1.80 6.26
C TYR A 42 5.25 -2.74 5.44
N LEU A 43 5.59 -2.30 4.22
CA LEU A 43 6.46 -3.05 3.34
C LEU A 43 7.88 -3.13 3.89
N ILE A 44 8.50 -4.30 3.77
CA ILE A 44 9.90 -4.55 4.08
C ILE A 44 10.61 -5.10 2.85
N LEU A 45 11.91 -4.84 2.74
CA LEU A 45 12.76 -5.41 1.69
C LEU A 45 13.86 -6.23 2.36
N THR A 46 13.79 -7.55 2.20
CA THR A 46 14.74 -8.46 2.82
C THR A 46 15.77 -8.89 1.78
N ARG A 47 17.05 -8.63 2.06
CA ARG A 47 18.15 -9.20 1.28
C ARG A 47 18.20 -10.71 1.53
N ARG A 48 18.17 -11.52 0.47
CA ARG A 48 18.30 -12.98 0.52
C ARG A 48 19.70 -13.36 0.03
N GLU A 49 20.47 -13.99 0.91
CA GLU A 49 21.78 -14.54 0.60
C GLU A 49 21.66 -16.01 0.15
N GLY A 50 22.53 -16.43 -0.76
CA GLY A 50 22.55 -17.79 -1.30
C GLY A 50 23.64 -17.94 -2.36
N GLU A 51 23.81 -19.15 -2.90
CA GLU A 51 24.72 -19.38 -4.03
C GLU A 51 24.18 -18.70 -5.29
N GLY A 52 24.79 -17.59 -5.69
CA GLY A 52 24.40 -16.81 -6.87
C GLY A 52 24.26 -15.31 -6.61
N PRO A 53 23.66 -14.57 -7.56
CA PRO A 53 23.48 -13.13 -7.42
C PRO A 53 22.58 -12.80 -6.23
N VAL A 54 22.86 -11.66 -5.58
CA VAL A 54 22.05 -11.15 -4.47
C VAL A 54 20.60 -10.98 -4.93
N ARG A 55 19.68 -11.54 -4.15
CA ARG A 55 18.24 -11.39 -4.37
C ARG A 55 17.62 -10.55 -3.27
N PHE A 56 16.51 -9.92 -3.59
CA PHE A 56 15.70 -9.17 -2.63
C PHE A 56 14.28 -9.71 -2.65
N GLU A 57 13.69 -9.81 -1.47
CA GLU A 57 12.31 -10.20 -1.28
C GLU A 57 11.51 -9.01 -0.75
N LEU A 58 10.47 -8.64 -1.48
CA LEU A 58 9.49 -7.66 -1.02
C LEU A 58 8.42 -8.39 -0.19
N GLY A 59 8.28 -7.97 1.06
CA GLY A 59 7.29 -8.51 1.99
C GLY A 59 6.63 -7.42 2.81
N ALA A 60 5.97 -7.82 3.89
CA ALA A 60 5.39 -6.91 4.87
C ALA A 60 5.67 -7.39 6.29
N THR A 61 5.68 -6.47 7.26
CA THR A 61 5.71 -6.78 8.68
C THR A 61 4.63 -5.99 9.41
N GLY A 62 4.04 -6.61 10.43
CA GLY A 62 2.97 -6.06 11.24
C GLY A 62 3.39 -5.77 12.68
N ARG A 63 2.67 -4.84 13.32
CA ARG A 63 2.75 -4.49 14.74
C ARG A 63 1.33 -4.29 15.29
N GLY A 64 1.16 -4.59 16.58
CA GLY A 64 -0.13 -4.52 17.26
C GLY A 64 -0.99 -5.79 17.07
N PRO A 65 -2.16 -5.85 17.76
CA PRO A 65 -3.06 -7.00 17.76
C PRO A 65 -3.48 -7.52 16.37
N ALA A 66 -3.74 -6.62 15.41
CA ALA A 66 -4.11 -6.96 14.04
C ALA A 66 -2.92 -6.91 13.05
N GLY A 67 -1.69 -6.80 13.55
CA GLY A 67 -0.50 -6.57 12.72
C GLY A 67 -0.28 -7.67 11.67
N GLN A 68 -0.46 -8.94 12.05
CA GLN A 68 -0.28 -10.07 11.14
C GLN A 68 -1.31 -10.01 9.99
N ASP A 69 -2.59 -9.79 10.32
CA ASP A 69 -3.66 -9.68 9.31
C ASP A 69 -3.42 -8.52 8.34
N LEU A 70 -2.94 -7.38 8.84
CA LEU A 70 -2.56 -6.23 8.00
C LEU A 70 -1.36 -6.56 7.11
N ALA A 71 -0.36 -7.29 7.61
CA ALA A 71 0.79 -7.73 6.81
C ALA A 71 0.37 -8.72 5.72
N ASP A 72 -0.51 -9.66 6.01
CA ASP A 72 -1.03 -10.62 5.04
C ASP A 72 -1.85 -9.94 3.95
N ARG A 73 -2.62 -8.90 4.30
CA ARG A 73 -3.31 -8.05 3.32
C ARG A 73 -2.34 -7.33 2.39
N LEU A 74 -1.24 -6.78 2.90
CA LEU A 74 -0.19 -6.20 2.07
C LEU A 74 0.44 -7.24 1.14
N CYS A 75 0.79 -8.42 1.67
CA CYS A 75 1.32 -9.53 0.86
C CYS A 75 0.36 -9.99 -0.23
N LYS A 76 -0.95 -10.05 0.05
CA LYS A 76 -1.98 -10.33 -0.96
C LYS A 76 -1.95 -9.31 -2.09
N GLN A 77 -1.73 -8.03 -1.78
CA GLN A 77 -1.63 -6.97 -2.79
C GLN A 77 -0.32 -7.06 -3.59
N ILE A 78 0.80 -7.44 -2.97
CA ILE A 78 2.06 -7.71 -3.67
C ILE A 78 1.85 -8.82 -4.71
N ARG A 79 1.22 -9.93 -4.31
CA ARG A 79 0.93 -11.07 -5.21
C ARG A 79 -0.05 -10.71 -6.32
N ALA A 80 -1.08 -9.91 -6.02
CA ALA A 80 -2.02 -9.43 -7.03
C ALA A 80 -1.31 -8.56 -8.09
N TRP A 81 -0.40 -7.68 -7.66
CA TRP A 81 0.43 -6.90 -8.58
C TRP A 81 1.40 -7.78 -9.38
N ASP A 82 1.96 -8.83 -8.77
CA ASP A 82 2.85 -9.76 -9.47
C ASP A 82 2.12 -10.54 -10.58
N GLY A 83 0.85 -10.91 -10.35
CA GLY A 83 0.02 -11.62 -11.34
C GLY A 83 -0.39 -10.79 -12.55
N ASP A 84 -0.45 -9.46 -12.42
CA ASP A 84 -0.72 -8.53 -13.52
C ASP A 84 0.08 -7.24 -13.36
N ARG A 85 1.36 -7.31 -13.70
CA ARG A 85 2.28 -6.17 -13.62
C ARG A 85 1.98 -5.08 -14.62
N GLU A 86 1.29 -5.42 -15.71
CA GLU A 86 0.99 -4.46 -16.78
C GLU A 86 -0.36 -3.76 -16.61
N ALA A 87 -1.19 -4.17 -15.64
CA ALA A 87 -2.41 -3.47 -15.26
C ALA A 87 -2.21 -1.96 -15.16
N ARG A 88 -2.94 -1.20 -15.98
CA ARG A 88 -2.94 0.27 -15.97
C ARG A 88 -4.30 0.76 -15.46
N PRO A 89 -4.35 1.56 -14.39
CA PRO A 89 -5.60 2.13 -13.96
C PRO A 89 -6.09 3.17 -14.98
N THR A 90 -7.41 3.22 -15.21
CA THR A 90 -8.07 4.35 -15.84
C THR A 90 -8.53 5.33 -14.77
N ILE A 91 -8.17 6.60 -14.92
CA ILE A 91 -8.55 7.68 -14.00
C ILE A 91 -9.45 8.66 -14.74
N LYS A 92 -10.68 8.86 -14.24
CA LYS A 92 -11.64 9.83 -14.77
C LYS A 92 -11.95 10.90 -13.73
N LEU A 93 -12.05 12.13 -14.19
CA LEU A 93 -12.38 13.31 -13.38
C LEU A 93 -13.79 13.78 -13.72
N TYR A 94 -14.60 13.99 -12.69
CA TYR A 94 -15.95 14.53 -12.80
C TYR A 94 -16.07 15.80 -11.95
N PRO A 95 -16.92 16.76 -12.32
CA PRO A 95 -17.25 17.89 -11.45
C PRO A 95 -17.77 17.40 -10.08
N ALA A 96 -17.51 18.19 -9.03
CA ALA A 96 -18.11 17.94 -7.72
C ALA A 96 -19.64 17.84 -7.83
N GLY A 97 -20.25 16.96 -7.01
CA GLY A 97 -21.70 16.75 -7.01
C GLY A 97 -22.26 15.94 -8.19
N THR A 98 -21.43 15.50 -9.14
CA THR A 98 -21.87 14.54 -10.18
C THR A 98 -22.44 13.28 -9.49
N PRO A 99 -23.69 12.85 -9.76
CA PRO A 99 -24.29 11.69 -9.09
C PRO A 99 -23.57 10.36 -9.39
N ASP A 100 -23.60 9.41 -8.45
CA ASP A 100 -22.99 8.09 -8.61
C ASP A 100 -23.49 7.35 -9.86
N SER A 101 -24.76 7.51 -10.21
CA SER A 101 -25.34 6.91 -11.43
C SER A 101 -24.68 7.39 -12.74
N LYS A 102 -23.93 8.50 -12.71
CA LYS A 102 -23.17 9.04 -13.84
C LYS A 102 -21.67 8.75 -13.75
N ILE A 103 -21.19 8.26 -12.61
CA ILE A 103 -19.81 7.86 -12.41
C ILE A 103 -19.76 6.35 -12.57
N GLY A 104 -19.02 5.87 -13.59
CA GLY A 104 -18.91 4.44 -13.83
C GLY A 104 -18.31 3.67 -12.65
N ASN A 105 -18.27 2.34 -12.76
CA ASN A 105 -17.73 1.48 -11.72
C ASN A 105 -16.26 1.80 -11.40
N GLY A 106 -15.88 1.70 -10.12
CA GLY A 106 -14.51 1.91 -9.66
C GLY A 106 -14.45 2.43 -8.24
N TYR A 107 -13.24 2.72 -7.78
CA TYR A 107 -13.03 3.40 -6.51
C TYR A 107 -13.16 4.91 -6.70
N ILE A 108 -14.03 5.54 -5.91
CA ILE A 108 -14.32 6.98 -6.03
C ILE A 108 -13.63 7.72 -4.88
N ILE A 109 -12.89 8.78 -5.23
CA ILE A 109 -12.30 9.72 -4.28
C ILE A 109 -12.99 11.07 -4.47
N ASP A 110 -13.77 11.46 -3.48
CA ASP A 110 -14.39 12.78 -3.41
C ASP A 110 -13.37 13.84 -2.98
N LYS A 111 -13.31 14.93 -3.73
CA LYS A 111 -12.52 16.13 -3.45
C LYS A 111 -13.40 17.38 -3.54
N PRO A 112 -13.02 18.49 -2.90
CA PRO A 112 -13.85 19.70 -2.89
C PRO A 112 -14.29 20.20 -4.28
N GLY A 113 -13.45 20.10 -5.30
CA GLY A 113 -13.75 20.56 -6.67
C GLY A 113 -14.08 19.46 -7.69
N CYS A 114 -13.90 18.18 -7.34
CA CYS A 114 -14.07 17.09 -8.29
C CYS A 114 -14.30 15.74 -7.61
N ARG A 115 -14.81 14.78 -8.38
CA ARG A 115 -14.85 13.37 -8.02
C ARG A 115 -13.87 12.62 -8.93
N VAL A 116 -12.99 11.81 -8.35
CA VAL A 116 -12.00 11.01 -9.10
C VAL A 116 -12.42 9.56 -9.08
N ALA A 117 -12.74 8.98 -10.24
CA ALA A 117 -13.02 7.56 -10.38
C ALA A 117 -11.79 6.82 -10.89
N ILE A 118 -11.41 5.75 -10.20
CA ILE A 118 -10.26 4.90 -10.53
C ILE A 118 -10.76 3.47 -10.77
N SER A 119 -10.51 2.95 -11.96
CA SER A 119 -10.81 1.55 -12.33
C SER A 119 -9.56 0.86 -12.88
N TYR A 120 -9.53 -0.47 -12.83
CA TYR A 120 -8.47 -1.32 -13.38
C TYR A 120 -9.07 -2.24 -14.44
#